data_AF-A0A191HSI0-F1
#
_entry.id   AF-A0A191HSI0-F1
#
_cell.length_a   1.000
_cell.length_b   1.000
_cell.length_c   1.000
_cell.angle_alpha   90.00
_cell.angle_beta   90.00
_cell.angle_gamma   90.00
#
_symmetry.space_group_name_H-M   'P 1'
#
loop_
_entity.id
_entity.type
_entity.pdbx_description
1 polymer ?
#
loop_
_entity_poly.entity_id
_entity_poly.type
_entity_poly.pdbx_seq_one_letter_code
_entity_poly.pdbx_strand_id
1 'polypeptide(L)'
;MVKMRYALENDKGFWFKYDEELSEQEFLLKIREKRAYVVSNGNESVGIMRYNLMWDIIPFLTLIYFPEAKRGERIRSRRDVSLGKRNGWPWLQNGYDIYSG
;
A
#
# COMPACT_ATOMS: atom_id res chain seq x y z
N MET A 1 10.60 5.47 -12.99
CA MET A 1 10.83 6.17 -11.69
C MET A 1 9.47 6.41 -11.08
N VAL A 2 9.29 6.00 -9.83
CA VAL A 2 8.02 6.17 -9.12
C VAL A 2 7.92 7.61 -8.63
N LYS A 3 6.80 8.28 -8.93
CA LYS A 3 6.49 9.65 -8.50
C LYS A 3 5.14 9.66 -7.81
N MET A 4 5.05 10.39 -6.70
CA MET A 4 3.80 10.68 -6.02
C MET A 4 3.40 12.12 -6.34
N ARG A 5 2.13 12.32 -6.72
CA ARG A 5 1.54 13.64 -6.94
C ARG A 5 0.18 13.71 -6.27
N TYR A 6 -0.29 14.93 -6.00
CA TYR A 6 -1.67 15.12 -5.56
C TYR A 6 -2.64 14.61 -6.63
N ALA A 7 -3.73 13.99 -6.17
CA ALA A 7 -4.83 13.62 -7.04
C ALA A 7 -5.49 14.89 -7.60
N LEU A 8 -5.92 14.82 -8.85
CA LEU A 8 -6.71 15.86 -9.51
C LEU A 8 -8.13 15.32 -9.74
N GLU A 9 -9.06 16.22 -10.03
CA GLU A 9 -10.45 15.84 -10.33
C GLU A 9 -10.54 14.89 -11.53
N ASN A 10 -9.65 15.06 -12.52
CA ASN A 10 -9.56 14.16 -13.68
C ASN A 10 -9.16 12.72 -13.31
N ASP A 11 -8.53 12.49 -12.15
CA ASP A 11 -8.17 11.16 -11.67
C ASP A 11 -9.35 10.42 -11.02
N LYS A 12 -10.51 11.06 -10.89
CA LYS A 12 -11.73 10.47 -10.30
C LYS A 12 -12.06 9.10 -10.90
N GLY A 13 -12.05 9.00 -12.23
CA GLY A 13 -12.38 7.73 -12.91
C GLY A 13 -11.40 6.59 -12.61
N PHE A 14 -10.15 6.89 -12.23
CA PHE A 14 -9.18 5.89 -11.77
C PHE A 14 -9.34 5.61 -10.27
N TRP A 15 -9.59 6.64 -9.47
CA TRP A 15 -9.72 6.54 -8.02
C TRP A 15 -10.91 5.69 -7.58
N PHE A 16 -12.08 5.94 -8.16
CA PHE A 16 -13.33 5.24 -7.82
C PHE A 16 -13.32 3.75 -8.19
N LYS A 17 -12.34 3.28 -8.96
CA LYS A 17 -12.15 1.83 -9.20
C LYS A 17 -11.60 1.09 -7.98
N TYR A 18 -11.01 1.81 -7.03
CA TYR A 18 -10.31 1.24 -5.88
C TYR A 18 -10.87 1.72 -4.54
N ASP A 19 -11.62 2.83 -4.54
CA ASP A 19 -12.20 3.46 -3.35
C ASP A 19 -13.66 3.83 -3.65
N GLU A 20 -14.48 2.80 -3.87
CA GLU A 20 -15.91 2.93 -4.22
C GLU A 20 -16.76 3.48 -3.06
N GLU A 21 -16.30 3.32 -1.82
CA GLU A 21 -17.02 3.74 -0.62
C GLU A 21 -16.97 5.26 -0.39
N LEU A 22 -16.04 5.97 -1.03
CA LEU A 22 -15.87 7.41 -0.85
C LEU A 22 -16.86 8.16 -1.74
N SER A 23 -17.67 9.08 -1.17
CA SER A 23 -18.55 9.92 -1.99
C SER A 23 -17.74 10.90 -2.85
N GLU A 24 -18.30 11.35 -3.97
CA GLU A 24 -17.67 12.36 -4.83
C GLU A 24 -17.36 13.67 -4.10
N GLN A 25 -18.27 14.09 -3.23
CA GLN A 25 -18.10 15.31 -2.44
C GLN A 25 -16.92 15.18 -1.46
N GLU A 26 -16.81 14.02 -0.80
CA GLU A 26 -15.66 13.73 0.07
C GLU A 26 -14.36 13.66 -0.73
N PHE A 27 -14.36 13.04 -1.91
CA PHE A 27 -13.20 12.99 -2.77
C PHE A 27 -12.70 14.40 -3.17
N LEU A 28 -13.60 15.28 -3.58
CA LEU A 28 -13.27 16.67 -3.92
C LEU A 28 -12.71 17.44 -2.70
N LEU A 29 -13.28 17.24 -1.52
CA LEU A 29 -12.75 17.81 -0.28
C LEU A 29 -11.32 17.31 0.00
N LYS A 30 -11.07 16.00 -0.16
CA LYS A 30 -9.74 15.41 0.04
C LYS A 30 -8.72 15.91 -0.98
N ILE A 31 -9.11 16.14 -2.24
CA ILE A 31 -8.23 16.79 -3.23
C ILE A 31 -7.89 18.21 -2.79
N ARG A 32 -8.90 19.01 -2.45
CA ARG A 32 -8.73 20.41 -2.01
C ARG A 32 -7.81 20.51 -0.78
N GLU A 33 -7.96 19.60 0.16
CA GLU A 33 -7.14 19.52 1.37
C GLU A 33 -5.76 18.87 1.15
N LYS A 34 -5.43 18.48 -0.10
CA LYS A 34 -4.17 17.81 -0.45
C LYS A 34 -3.94 16.48 0.29
N ARG A 35 -5.03 15.78 0.58
CA ARG A 35 -5.05 14.50 1.32
C ARG A 35 -5.14 13.26 0.44
N ALA A 36 -5.31 13.45 -0.87
CA ALA A 36 -5.37 12.40 -1.87
C ALA A 36 -4.13 12.45 -2.78
N TYR A 37 -3.48 11.31 -2.99
CA TYR A 37 -2.30 11.15 -3.83
C TYR A 37 -2.49 10.04 -4.85
N VAL A 38 -1.95 10.28 -6.04
CA VAL A 38 -1.82 9.28 -7.09
C VAL A 38 -0.34 8.93 -7.22
N VAL A 39 -0.04 7.64 -7.18
CA VAL A 39 1.28 7.11 -7.45
C VAL A 39 1.38 6.79 -8.92
N SER A 40 2.41 7.28 -9.57
CA SER A 40 2.69 7.05 -10.99
C SER A 40 4.07 6.41 -11.17
N ASN A 41 4.22 5.55 -12.16
CA ASN A 41 5.53 5.04 -12.58
C ASN A 41 5.71 5.32 -14.06
N GLY A 42 6.53 6.31 -14.40
CA GLY A 42 6.60 6.83 -15.76
C GLY A 42 5.32 7.59 -16.13
N ASN A 43 4.66 7.15 -17.21
CA ASN A 43 3.42 7.77 -17.71
C ASN A 43 2.14 7.12 -17.18
N GLU A 44 2.25 6.05 -16.38
CA GLU A 44 1.10 5.30 -15.88
C GLU A 44 0.81 5.59 -14.41
N SER A 45 -0.48 5.78 -14.08
CA SER A 45 -0.96 5.74 -12.70
C SER A 45 -0.97 4.29 -12.21
N VAL A 46 -0.19 4.01 -11.17
CA VAL A 46 0.07 2.66 -10.65
C VAL A 46 -0.53 2.39 -9.28
N GLY A 47 -1.15 3.39 -8.66
CA GLY A 47 -1.79 3.22 -7.37
C GLY A 47 -2.37 4.52 -6.83
N ILE A 48 -3.17 4.39 -5.77
CA ILE A 48 -3.76 5.52 -5.05
C ILE A 48 -3.37 5.45 -3.58
N MET A 49 -3.32 6.61 -2.95
CA MET A 49 -3.01 6.73 -1.53
C MET A 49 -3.75 7.91 -0.92
N ARG A 50 -4.45 7.70 0.20
CA ARG A 50 -5.05 8.78 0.98
C ARG A 50 -4.76 8.64 2.46
N TYR A 51 -4.70 9.78 3.12
CA TYR A 51 -4.61 9.87 4.57
C TYR A 51 -5.71 10.76 5.12
N ASN A 52 -6.16 10.46 6.32
CA ASN A 52 -7.09 11.27 7.08
C ASN A 52 -6.38 11.80 8.33
N LEU A 53 -6.94 12.85 8.95
CA LEU A 53 -6.46 13.32 10.24
C LEU A 53 -7.29 12.64 11.35
N MET A 54 -6.61 11.95 12.26
CA MET A 54 -7.18 11.54 13.53
C MET A 54 -7.09 12.72 14.49
N TRP A 55 -8.18 12.99 15.23
CA TRP A 55 -8.26 14.09 16.20
C TRP A 55 -7.92 15.46 15.60
N ASP A 56 -8.11 15.64 14.29
CA ASP A 56 -7.75 16.85 13.53
C ASP A 56 -6.26 17.22 13.52
N ILE A 57 -5.39 16.39 14.11
CA ILE A 57 -3.96 16.70 14.30
C ILE A 57 -3.01 15.60 13.81
N ILE A 58 -3.40 14.33 13.88
CA ILE A 58 -2.49 13.21 13.60
C ILE A 58 -2.78 12.65 12.20
N PRO A 59 -1.86 12.77 11.23
CA PRO A 59 -2.05 12.18 9.91
C PRO A 59 -1.97 10.64 10.00
N PHE A 60 -3.03 9.98 9.53
CA PHE A 60 -3.16 8.53 9.48
C PHE A 60 -3.41 8.07 8.05
N LEU A 61 -2.54 7.20 7.55
CA LEU A 61 -2.68 6.63 6.22
C LEU A 61 -3.88 5.66 6.19
N THR A 62 -4.97 6.08 5.55
CA THR A 62 -6.25 5.35 5.58
C THR A 62 -6.34 4.32 4.46
N LEU A 63 -5.76 4.61 3.30
CA LEU A 63 -5.77 3.69 2.16
C LEU A 63 -4.47 3.81 1.38
N ILE A 64 -3.91 2.66 1.04
CA ILE A 64 -2.85 2.52 0.05
C ILE A 64 -3.21 1.33 -0.84
N TYR A 65 -3.41 1.58 -2.12
CA TYR A 65 -3.81 0.55 -3.08
C TYR A 65 -2.92 0.57 -4.31
N PHE A 66 -2.38 -0.60 -4.65
CA PHE A 66 -1.62 -0.83 -5.87
C PHE A 66 -2.23 -2.04 -6.60
N PRO A 67 -2.78 -1.90 -7.82
CA PRO A 67 -3.26 -3.02 -8.61
C PRO A 67 -2.19 -4.10 -8.80
N GLU A 68 -2.63 -5.35 -8.70
CA GLU A 68 -1.80 -6.54 -8.53
C GLU A 68 -0.79 -6.81 -9.68
N ALA A 69 -1.01 -6.20 -10.85
CA ALA A 69 -0.12 -6.29 -12.02
C ALA A 69 1.32 -5.80 -11.75
N LYS A 70 1.58 -5.08 -10.65
CA LYS A 70 2.93 -4.63 -10.24
C LYS A 70 3.40 -5.23 -8.90
N ARG A 71 2.71 -6.25 -8.37
CA ARG A 71 3.10 -6.99 -7.15
C ARG A 71 4.29 -7.96 -7.36
N GLY A 72 4.93 -7.90 -8.54
CA GLY A 72 6.11 -8.66 -8.93
C GLY A 72 7.45 -8.00 -8.60
N GLU A 73 7.47 -6.74 -8.18
CA GLU A 73 8.68 -6.11 -7.64
C GLU A 73 8.48 -5.85 -6.14
N ARG A 74 8.49 -6.94 -5.37
CA ARG A 74 8.88 -6.83 -3.96
C ARG A 74 10.20 -6.06 -3.95
N ILE A 75 10.26 -4.91 -3.26
CA ILE A 75 11.49 -4.44 -2.64
C ILE A 75 11.83 -5.47 -1.56
N ARG A 76 12.26 -6.64 -2.00
CA ARG A 76 12.89 -7.64 -1.16
C ARG A 76 14.25 -7.04 -0.94
N SER A 77 14.49 -6.44 0.23
CA SER A 77 15.88 -6.26 0.67
C SER A 77 16.48 -7.65 0.51
N ARG A 78 17.41 -7.79 -0.45
CA ARG A 78 18.16 -9.02 -0.67
C ARG A 78 19.12 -9.14 0.50
N ARG A 79 18.57 -9.39 1.70
CA ARG A 79 19.32 -10.02 2.77
C ARG A 79 19.51 -11.44 2.30
N ASP A 80 20.72 -11.66 1.85
CA ASP A 80 21.30 -12.92 1.46
C ASP A 80 21.02 -13.96 2.56
N VAL A 81 19.99 -14.79 2.36
CA VAL A 81 19.76 -16.00 3.16
C VAL A 81 20.64 -17.11 2.55
N SER A 82 21.95 -16.86 2.50
CA SER A 82 22.98 -17.88 2.25
C SER A 82 23.85 -18.12 3.49
N LEU A 83 23.68 -17.32 4.56
CA LEU A 83 24.42 -17.51 5.83
C LEU A 83 23.72 -18.43 6.85
N GLY A 84 22.54 -18.99 6.53
CA GLY A 84 21.81 -19.91 7.42
C GLY A 84 22.23 -21.38 7.32
N LYS A 85 23.19 -21.75 6.45
CA LYS A 85 23.64 -23.15 6.26
C LYS A 85 25.04 -23.45 6.80
N ARG A 86 25.61 -22.62 7.68
CA ARG A 86 26.88 -22.96 8.35
C ARG A 86 26.78 -23.24 9.85
N ASN A 87 25.78 -22.71 10.55
CA ASN A 87 25.63 -22.97 11.98
C ASN A 87 24.20 -23.45 12.25
N GLY A 88 24.03 -24.74 12.55
CA GLY A 88 22.76 -25.39 12.78
C GLY A 88 21.95 -24.78 13.92
N TRP A 89 20.65 -24.58 13.67
CA TRP A 89 19.65 -24.23 14.69
C TRP A 89 18.78 -25.48 14.92
N PRO A 90 18.93 -26.20 16.05
CA PRO A 90 18.35 -27.54 16.25
C PRO A 90 16.82 -27.64 16.46
N TRP A 91 16.07 -26.55 16.37
CA TRP A 91 14.70 -26.50 16.93
C TRP A 91 13.57 -26.36 15.90
N LEU A 92 13.85 -26.50 14.60
CA LEU A 92 12.86 -26.36 13.52
C LEU A 92 12.57 -27.67 12.76
N GLN A 93 12.70 -28.83 13.41
CA GLN A 93 12.30 -30.12 12.82
C GLN A 93 11.12 -30.83 13.48
N ASN A 94 10.58 -30.36 14.60
CA ASN A 94 9.40 -30.98 15.19
C ASN A 94 8.17 -30.11 15.00
N GLY A 95 7.44 -30.37 13.92
CA GLY A 95 6.01 -30.09 13.88
C GLY A 95 5.29 -31.06 14.81
N TYR A 96 4.42 -30.54 15.68
CA TYR A 96 3.36 -31.31 16.31
C TYR A 96 2.12 -30.44 16.46
N ASP A 97 1.03 -30.98 15.93
CA ASP A 97 -0.35 -30.53 16.05
C ASP A 97 -0.76 -30.26 17.50
N ILE A 98 -1.39 -29.11 17.74
CA ILE A 98 -2.14 -28.86 18.97
C ILE A 98 -3.34 -27.95 18.69
N TYR A 99 -4.39 -28.49 18.07
CA TYR A 99 -5.80 -28.10 18.33
C TYR A 99 -6.72 -29.27 17.99
N SER A 100 -6.97 -30.13 18.98
CA SER A 100 -8.14 -31.02 19.08
C SER A 100 -8.27 -31.43 20.54
N GLY A 101 -9.18 -30.76 21.25
CA GLY A 101 -9.51 -30.97 22.66
C GLY A 101 -10.62 -30.02 23.05
#